data_AF-A0A7J7PKE7-F1
#
_entry.id   AF-A0A7J7PKE7-F1
#
_cell.length_a   1.000
_cell.length_b   1.000
_cell.length_c   1.000
_cell.angle_alpha   90.00
_cell.angle_beta   90.00
_cell.angle_gamma   90.00
#
_symmetry.space_group_name_H-M   'P 1'
#
loop_
_entity.id
_entity.type
_entity.pdbx_description
1 polymer ?
#
loop_
_entity_poly.entity_id
_entity_poly.type
_entity_poly.pdbx_seq_one_letter_code
_entity_poly.pdbx_strand_id
1 'polypeptide(L)'
;RWEAHIWVKELGRQVYLGGYELEEAAAEAYDMVALKCKGPGCATNFPCGRYSDLLGSLSSMTLEELIMAVRRQSQGFSRGSSNYRGVTAHPSGRWESRIGIPGSRHVYLGLFSEEQEAARAYDAALVRLKGMAAATNYSLACYQQQLAEHYQLKMVSACSVV
;
A
#
# COMPACT_ATOMS: atom_id res chain seq x y z
N ARG A 1 -13.28 -0.53 14.22
CA ARG A 1 -12.38 -0.49 13.04
C ARG A 1 -12.96 -1.43 12.01
N TRP A 2 -13.02 -1.01 10.76
CA TRP A 2 -13.61 -1.75 9.67
C TRP A 2 -12.53 -2.27 8.74
N GLU A 3 -12.76 -3.41 8.10
CA GLU A 3 -11.81 -3.98 7.16
C GLU A 3 -12.50 -4.22 5.82
N ALA A 4 -11.83 -3.86 4.74
CA ALA A 4 -12.31 -4.13 3.40
C ALA A 4 -11.53 -5.30 2.80
N HIS A 5 -12.25 -6.29 2.28
CA HIS A 5 -11.69 -7.47 1.60
C HIS A 5 -12.51 -7.75 0.34
N ILE A 6 -11.85 -8.19 -0.73
CA ILE A 6 -12.52 -8.56 -1.98
C ILE A 6 -11.95 -9.85 -2.56
N TRP A 7 -12.81 -10.73 -3.07
CA TRP A 7 -12.37 -11.89 -3.85
C TRP A 7 -12.07 -11.46 -5.29
N VAL A 8 -10.80 -11.56 -5.70
CA VAL A 8 -10.38 -11.22 -7.06
C VAL A 8 -10.28 -12.51 -7.86
N LYS A 9 -11.22 -12.72 -8.80
CA LYS A 9 -11.30 -13.96 -9.61
C LYS A 9 -10.02 -14.21 -10.40
N GLU A 10 -9.45 -13.19 -11.02
CA GLU A 10 -8.21 -13.26 -11.80
C GLU A 10 -7.00 -13.71 -10.97
N LEU A 11 -6.99 -13.41 -9.66
CA LEU A 11 -5.94 -13.82 -8.73
C LEU A 11 -6.27 -15.11 -7.97
N GLY A 12 -7.49 -15.64 -8.12
CA GLY A 12 -7.97 -16.83 -7.42
C GLY A 12 -7.95 -16.73 -5.89
N ARG A 13 -7.96 -15.53 -5.31
CA ARG A 13 -7.81 -15.34 -3.86
C ARG A 13 -8.54 -14.11 -3.31
N GLN A 14 -8.75 -14.12 -1.99
CA GLN A 14 -9.17 -12.93 -1.26
C GLN A 14 -8.00 -11.93 -1.15
N VAL A 15 -8.31 -10.67 -1.38
CA VAL A 15 -7.39 -9.54 -1.28
C VAL A 15 -7.88 -8.61 -0.18
N TYR A 16 -7.04 -8.43 0.84
CA TYR A 16 -7.22 -7.39 1.85
C TYR A 16 -6.98 -6.01 1.24
N LEU A 17 -7.92 -5.08 1.39
CA LEU A 17 -7.85 -3.72 0.84
C LEU A 17 -7.43 -2.69 1.88
N GLY A 18 -7.45 -3.04 3.17
CA GLY A 18 -7.02 -2.18 4.25
C GLY A 18 -8.00 -2.13 5.41
N GLY A 19 -7.55 -1.54 6.51
CA GLY A 19 -8.36 -1.27 7.71
C GLY A 19 -8.70 0.21 7.77
N TYR A 20 -9.94 0.55 8.03
CA TYR A 20 -10.46 1.92 8.01
C TYR A 20 -11.10 2.24 9.35
N GLU A 21 -11.05 3.51 9.73
CA GLU A 21 -11.70 3.99 10.96
C GLU A 21 -13.21 4.12 10.76
N LEU A 22 -13.60 4.63 9.59
CA LEU A 22 -14.99 4.80 9.17
C LEU A 22 -15.44 3.60 8.32
N GLU A 23 -16.69 3.20 8.51
CA GLU A 23 -17.33 2.13 7.75
C GLU A 23 -17.46 2.52 6.28
N GLU A 24 -17.86 3.77 6.05
CA GLU A 24 -18.10 4.33 4.72
C GLU A 24 -16.83 4.32 3.87
N ALA A 25 -15.68 4.60 4.47
CA ALA A 25 -14.40 4.54 3.78
C ALA A 25 -14.00 3.10 3.40
N ALA A 26 -14.33 2.11 4.23
CA ALA A 26 -14.10 0.70 3.90
C ALA A 26 -15.02 0.24 2.75
N ALA A 27 -16.29 0.62 2.79
CA ALA A 27 -17.26 0.33 1.75
C ALA A 27 -16.88 1.01 0.41
N GLU A 28 -16.39 2.26 0.47
CA GLU A 28 -15.94 2.99 -0.71
C GLU A 28 -14.70 2.34 -1.33
N ALA A 29 -13.73 1.90 -0.51
CA ALA A 29 -12.58 1.14 -0.96
C ALA A 29 -12.99 -0.19 -1.64
N TYR A 30 -13.98 -0.89 -1.09
CA TYR A 30 -14.53 -2.10 -1.72
C TYR A 30 -15.15 -1.79 -3.07
N ASP A 31 -16.01 -0.77 -3.15
CA ASP A 31 -16.72 -0.39 -4.37
C ASP A 31 -15.77 -0.03 -5.51
N MET A 32 -14.73 0.79 -5.23
CA MET A 32 -13.72 1.16 -6.22
C MET A 32 -13.05 -0.07 -6.84
N VAL A 33 -12.66 -1.05 -6.01
CA VAL A 33 -12.00 -2.27 -6.50
C VAL A 33 -13.00 -3.21 -7.16
N ALA A 34 -14.25 -3.28 -6.68
CA ALA A 34 -15.31 -4.05 -7.32
C ALA A 34 -15.63 -3.54 -8.73
N LEU A 35 -15.76 -2.22 -8.90
CA LEU A 35 -15.97 -1.58 -10.19
C LEU A 35 -14.81 -1.87 -11.15
N LYS A 36 -13.58 -1.85 -10.67
CA LYS A 36 -12.40 -2.21 -11.48
C LYS A 36 -12.41 -3.68 -11.93
N CYS A 37 -12.81 -4.60 -11.06
CA CYS A 37 -12.82 -6.04 -11.34
C CYS A 37 -14.04 -6.50 -12.16
N LYS A 38 -15.21 -5.86 -11.98
CA LYS A 38 -16.49 -6.34 -12.50
C LYS A 38 -17.12 -5.39 -13.53
N GLY A 39 -16.55 -4.20 -13.71
CA GLY A 39 -17.07 -3.15 -14.59
C GLY A 39 -18.10 -2.24 -13.90
N PRO A 40 -18.49 -1.14 -14.57
CA PRO A 40 -19.31 -0.07 -14.01
C PRO A 40 -20.75 -0.48 -13.64
N GLY A 41 -21.24 -1.60 -14.16
CA GLY A 41 -22.59 -2.11 -13.88
C GLY A 41 -22.70 -3.01 -12.65
N CYS A 42 -21.62 -3.21 -11.88
CA CYS A 42 -21.68 -4.08 -10.72
C CYS A 42 -22.44 -3.44 -9.54
N ALA A 43 -23.08 -4.29 -8.72
CA ALA A 43 -23.63 -3.85 -7.45
C ALA A 43 -22.53 -3.27 -6.56
N THR A 44 -22.79 -2.08 -6.03
CA THR A 44 -21.92 -1.29 -5.15
C THR A 44 -22.71 -0.91 -3.89
N ASN A 45 -22.01 -0.57 -2.82
CA ASN A 45 -22.62 -0.13 -1.57
C ASN A 45 -23.20 1.29 -1.70
N PHE A 46 -22.61 2.13 -2.56
CA PHE A 46 -23.06 3.50 -2.83
C PHE A 46 -23.59 3.68 -4.27
N PRO A 47 -24.43 4.71 -4.54
CA PRO A 47 -24.92 4.98 -5.88
C PRO A 47 -23.78 5.20 -6.90
N CYS A 48 -23.94 4.67 -8.11
CA CYS A 48 -22.91 4.74 -9.17
C CYS A 48 -22.46 6.17 -9.51
N GLY A 49 -23.35 7.17 -9.36
CA GLY A 49 -23.02 8.58 -9.56
C GLY A 49 -21.93 9.11 -8.63
N ARG A 50 -21.68 8.47 -7.48
CA ARG A 50 -20.56 8.81 -6.58
C ARG A 50 -19.20 8.58 -7.23
N TYR A 51 -19.11 7.71 -8.23
CA TYR A 51 -17.87 7.28 -8.87
C TYR A 51 -17.68 7.82 -10.28
N SER A 52 -18.58 8.65 -10.79
CA SER A 52 -18.56 9.13 -12.19
C SER A 52 -17.21 9.71 -12.59
N ASP A 53 -16.65 10.56 -11.73
CA ASP A 53 -15.40 11.28 -12.00
C ASP A 53 -14.19 10.34 -11.92
N LEU A 54 -14.31 9.31 -11.07
CA LEU A 54 -13.25 8.32 -10.83
C LEU A 54 -13.21 7.23 -11.92
N LEU A 55 -14.34 6.89 -12.54
CA LEU A 55 -14.43 5.82 -13.54
C LEU A 55 -13.48 6.01 -14.71
N GLY A 56 -13.27 7.27 -15.15
CA GLY A 56 -12.29 7.60 -16.19
C GLY A 56 -10.87 7.22 -15.77
N SER A 57 -10.43 7.66 -14.57
CA SER A 57 -9.12 7.31 -14.02
C SER A 57 -8.95 5.81 -13.75
N LEU A 58 -10.01 5.13 -13.26
CA LEU A 58 -9.98 3.69 -13.02
C LEU A 58 -9.73 2.88 -14.29
N SER A 59 -10.18 3.36 -15.45
CA SER A 59 -9.92 2.68 -16.73
C SER A 59 -8.42 2.65 -17.06
N SER A 60 -7.70 3.75 -16.76
CA SER A 60 -6.27 3.92 -17.05
C SER A 60 -5.32 3.27 -16.03
N MET A 61 -5.79 2.96 -14.82
CA MET A 61 -4.98 2.32 -13.77
C MET A 61 -5.01 0.80 -13.89
N THR A 62 -3.95 0.11 -13.49
CA THR A 62 -3.97 -1.35 -13.28
C THR A 62 -4.73 -1.71 -11.98
N LEU A 63 -5.19 -2.95 -11.87
CA LEU A 63 -5.84 -3.43 -10.64
C LEU A 63 -4.89 -3.35 -9.43
N GLU A 64 -3.62 -3.67 -9.63
CA GLU A 64 -2.60 -3.63 -8.58
C GLU A 64 -2.36 -2.20 -8.07
N GLU A 65 -2.24 -1.22 -8.98
CA GLU A 65 -2.10 0.20 -8.62
C GLU A 65 -3.29 0.70 -7.82
N LEU A 66 -4.52 0.32 -8.19
CA LEU A 66 -5.72 0.68 -7.46
C LEU A 66 -5.75 0.06 -6.06
N ILE A 67 -5.44 -1.24 -5.94
CA ILE A 67 -5.36 -1.93 -4.65
C ILE A 67 -4.32 -1.24 -3.75
N MET A 68 -3.19 -0.80 -4.32
CA MET A 68 -2.19 -0.05 -3.55
C MET A 68 -2.71 1.32 -3.15
N ALA A 69 -3.41 2.04 -4.05
CA ALA A 69 -3.98 3.34 -3.72
C ALA A 69 -4.95 3.26 -2.55
N VAL A 70 -5.88 2.29 -2.53
CA VAL A 70 -6.82 2.12 -1.42
C VAL A 70 -6.11 1.70 -0.13
N ARG A 71 -5.13 0.78 -0.21
CA ARG A 71 -4.33 0.39 0.96
C ARG A 71 -3.56 1.55 1.56
N ARG A 72 -3.04 2.48 0.73
CA ARG A 72 -2.34 3.68 1.19
C ARG A 72 -3.27 4.63 1.96
N GLN A 73 -4.54 4.72 1.57
CA GLN A 73 -5.56 5.52 2.26
C GLN A 73 -6.04 4.87 3.56
N SER A 74 -5.85 3.56 3.73
CA SER A 74 -6.27 2.82 4.92
C SER A 74 -5.45 3.17 6.19
N GLN A 75 -6.12 3.14 7.36
CA GLN A 75 -5.54 3.31 8.70
C GLN A 75 -5.26 1.99 9.42
N GLY A 76 -5.14 0.90 8.66
CA GLY A 76 -4.96 -0.46 9.20
C GLY A 76 -3.60 -0.73 9.85
N PHE A 77 -2.72 0.28 9.93
CA PHE A 77 -1.42 0.20 10.60
C PHE A 77 -1.45 0.99 11.91
N SER A 78 -0.74 0.51 12.93
CA SER A 78 -0.58 1.26 14.18
C SER A 78 0.23 2.54 13.92
N ARG A 79 -0.45 3.69 14.00
CA ARG A 79 0.12 5.04 13.80
C ARG A 79 0.86 5.60 15.03
N GLY A 80 1.67 4.76 15.69
CA GLY A 80 2.34 5.03 16.97
C GLY A 80 2.40 6.49 17.42
N SER A 81 3.54 7.15 17.19
CA SER A 81 3.75 8.58 17.48
C SER A 81 3.95 9.42 16.21
N SER A 82 3.66 8.84 15.04
CA SER A 82 3.90 9.42 13.71
C SER A 82 2.69 9.20 12.82
N ASN A 83 2.46 10.14 11.91
CA ASN A 83 1.44 10.01 10.86
C ASN A 83 1.88 9.04 9.74
N TYR A 84 3.17 8.70 9.68
CA TYR A 84 3.76 7.87 8.64
C TYR A 84 3.96 6.41 9.11
N ARG A 85 3.75 5.48 8.18
CA ARG A 85 4.03 4.04 8.36
C ARG A 85 5.50 3.84 8.65
N GLY A 86 5.79 3.01 9.65
CA GLY A 86 7.15 2.62 10.01
C GLY A 86 7.99 3.68 10.69
N VAL A 87 7.39 4.84 11.02
CA VAL A 87 8.08 5.94 11.69
C VAL A 87 7.61 6.03 13.14
N THR A 88 8.53 6.35 14.05
CA THR A 88 8.23 6.50 15.49
C THR A 88 9.13 7.59 16.07
N ALA A 89 8.56 8.46 16.90
CA ALA A 89 9.33 9.44 17.66
C ALA A 89 10.28 8.75 18.65
N HIS A 90 11.54 9.16 18.64
CA HIS A 90 12.59 8.66 19.51
C HIS A 90 12.80 9.64 20.69
N PRO A 91 13.17 9.17 21.90
CA PRO A 91 13.40 10.05 23.06
C PRO A 91 14.41 11.19 22.85
N SER A 92 15.31 11.06 21.87
CA SER A 92 16.25 12.12 21.50
C SER A 92 15.61 13.27 20.69
N GLY A 93 14.30 13.26 20.47
CA GLY A 93 13.58 14.24 19.63
C GLY A 93 13.74 14.02 18.12
N ARG A 94 14.33 12.89 17.70
CA ARG A 94 14.51 12.49 16.30
C ARG A 94 13.49 11.43 15.89
N TRP A 95 13.45 11.11 14.60
CA TRP A 95 12.49 10.16 14.02
C TRP A 95 13.17 8.84 13.67
N GLU A 96 12.74 7.76 14.33
CA GLU A 96 13.20 6.41 14.04
C GLU A 96 12.37 5.81 12.90
N SER A 97 13.05 5.21 11.91
CA SER A 97 12.42 4.44 10.84
C SER A 97 12.74 2.95 11.01
N ARG A 98 11.72 2.10 10.90
CA ARG A 98 11.85 0.64 11.03
C ARG A 98 10.88 -0.11 10.12
N ILE A 99 11.33 -1.23 9.57
CA ILE A 99 10.51 -2.11 8.73
C ILE A 99 10.27 -3.46 9.39
N GLY A 100 9.00 -3.84 9.48
CA GLY A 100 8.60 -5.18 9.92
C GLY A 100 8.68 -6.18 8.77
N ILE A 101 9.40 -7.28 8.98
CA ILE A 101 9.45 -8.41 8.05
C ILE A 101 8.56 -9.52 8.63
N PRO A 102 7.61 -10.09 7.86
CA PRO A 102 6.77 -11.19 8.33
C PRO A 102 7.62 -12.35 8.84
N GLY A 103 7.32 -12.84 10.05
CA GLY A 103 8.09 -13.93 10.68
C GLY A 103 9.49 -13.52 11.17
N SER A 104 9.79 -12.23 11.26
CA SER A 104 11.09 -11.72 11.68
C SER A 104 10.96 -10.49 12.57
N ARG A 105 12.06 -10.15 13.25
CA ARG A 105 12.15 -8.91 14.03
C ARG A 105 12.10 -7.68 13.12
N HIS A 106 11.66 -6.56 13.68
CA HIS A 106 11.75 -5.27 13.00
C HIS A 106 13.21 -4.95 12.70
N VAL A 107 13.48 -4.49 11.48
CA VAL A 107 14.78 -4.01 11.05
C VAL A 107 14.80 -2.49 11.21
N TYR A 108 15.76 -2.00 11.96
CA TYR A 108 16.02 -0.58 12.12
C TYR A 108 16.67 -0.02 10.85
N LEU A 109 16.09 1.04 10.30
CA LEU A 109 16.54 1.68 9.06
C LEU A 109 17.34 2.95 9.31
N GLY A 110 17.15 3.59 10.46
CA GLY A 110 17.89 4.79 10.84
C GLY A 110 17.14 5.72 11.78
N LEU A 111 17.86 6.76 12.22
CA LEU A 111 17.36 7.88 13.01
C LEU A 111 17.57 9.16 12.19
N PHE A 112 16.48 9.88 11.98
CA PHE A 112 16.40 11.01 11.06
C PHE A 112 16.01 12.29 11.80
N SER A 113 16.46 13.44 11.32
CA SER A 113 16.06 14.73 11.90
C SER A 113 14.61 15.06 11.56
N GLU A 114 14.15 14.69 10.36
CA GLU A 114 12.80 14.97 9.88
C GLU A 114 11.94 13.71 9.80
N GLU A 115 10.65 13.85 10.09
CA GLU A 115 9.67 12.76 10.05
C GLU A 115 9.52 12.24 8.61
N GLN A 116 9.49 13.16 7.64
CA GLN A 116 9.32 12.87 6.23
C GLN A 116 10.52 12.08 5.66
N GLU A 117 11.72 12.36 6.16
CA GLU A 117 12.93 11.64 5.76
C GLU A 117 12.89 10.19 6.27
N ALA A 118 12.51 9.98 7.53
CA ALA A 118 12.28 8.65 8.10
C ALA A 118 11.22 7.87 7.30
N ALA A 119 10.14 8.54 6.89
CA ALA A 119 9.08 7.94 6.08
C ALA A 119 9.56 7.56 4.68
N ARG A 120 10.38 8.38 4.03
CA ARG A 120 11.00 8.06 2.73
C ARG A 120 11.96 6.87 2.84
N ALA A 121 12.73 6.78 3.92
CA ALA A 121 13.62 5.65 4.17
C ALA A 121 12.82 4.34 4.35
N TYR A 122 11.70 4.40 5.09
CA TYR A 122 10.78 3.28 5.23
C TYR A 122 10.21 2.84 3.88
N ASP A 123 9.67 3.78 3.10
CA ASP A 123 9.09 3.50 1.79
C ASP A 123 10.10 2.86 0.84
N ALA A 124 11.31 3.42 0.77
CA ALA A 124 12.37 2.91 -0.09
C ALA A 124 12.78 1.47 0.30
N ALA A 125 12.85 1.15 1.60
CA ALA A 125 13.10 -0.20 2.08
C ALA A 125 11.93 -1.16 1.74
N LEU A 126 10.69 -0.70 1.90
CA LEU A 126 9.50 -1.49 1.64
C LEU A 126 9.34 -1.80 0.14
N VAL A 127 9.64 -0.84 -0.74
CA VAL A 127 9.63 -1.01 -2.20
C VAL A 127 10.68 -2.03 -2.63
N ARG A 128 11.89 -1.98 -2.09
CA ARG A 128 12.91 -3.01 -2.36
C ARG A 128 12.45 -4.40 -1.94
N LEU A 129 11.69 -4.51 -0.85
CA LEU A 129 11.19 -5.79 -0.35
C LEU A 129 9.99 -6.33 -1.14
N LYS A 130 9.03 -5.47 -1.49
CA LYS A 130 7.71 -5.88 -2.01
C LYS A 130 7.43 -5.46 -3.45
N GLY A 131 8.30 -4.67 -4.07
CA GLY A 131 8.10 -4.12 -5.40
C GLY A 131 6.85 -3.24 -5.45
N MET A 132 6.05 -3.40 -6.51
CA MET A 132 4.79 -2.67 -6.69
C MET A 132 3.75 -2.94 -5.60
N ALA A 133 3.84 -4.06 -4.87
CA ALA A 133 2.94 -4.37 -3.77
C ALA A 133 3.26 -3.63 -2.44
N ALA A 134 4.22 -2.69 -2.46
CA ALA A 134 4.59 -1.89 -1.30
C ALA A 134 3.52 -0.83 -0.97
N ALA A 135 2.93 -0.92 0.22
CA ALA A 135 2.02 0.09 0.76
C ALA A 135 2.81 1.27 1.36
N THR A 136 3.39 2.08 0.48
CA THR A 136 4.22 3.26 0.81
C THR A 136 3.41 4.42 1.37
N ASN A 137 4.08 5.34 2.07
CA ASN A 137 3.54 6.62 2.50
C ASN A 137 3.39 7.62 1.34
N TYR A 138 4.33 7.62 0.39
CA TYR A 138 4.33 8.47 -0.79
C TYR A 138 4.01 7.67 -2.06
N SER A 139 3.83 8.38 -3.18
CA SER A 139 3.56 7.76 -4.48
C SER A 139 4.70 6.79 -4.88
N LEU A 140 4.34 5.62 -5.41
CA LEU A 140 5.31 4.66 -5.96
C LEU A 140 6.14 5.26 -7.11
N ALA A 141 5.61 6.27 -7.80
CA ALA A 141 6.35 7.00 -8.83
C ALA A 141 7.63 7.66 -8.29
N CYS A 142 7.72 7.94 -6.99
CA CYS A 142 8.92 8.48 -6.36
C CYS A 142 10.02 7.42 -6.12
N TYR A 143 9.74 6.13 -6.35
CA TYR A 143 10.62 5.01 -5.99
C TYR A 143 10.97 4.11 -7.19
N GLN A 144 11.02 4.67 -8.40
CA GLN A 144 11.32 3.92 -9.63
C GLN A 144 12.66 3.18 -9.55
N GLN A 145 13.68 3.79 -8.95
CA GLN A 145 14.99 3.16 -8.75
C GLN A 145 14.87 1.91 -7.86
N GLN A 146 14.16 2.01 -6.73
CA GLN A 146 13.97 0.89 -5.80
C GLN A 146 13.12 -0.23 -6.40
N LEU A 147 12.16 0.12 -7.26
CA LEU A 147 11.40 -0.84 -8.05
C LEU A 147 12.32 -1.61 -9.00
N ALA A 148 13.19 -0.91 -9.73
CA ALA A 148 14.16 -1.56 -10.61
C ALA A 148 15.10 -2.51 -9.83
N GLU A 149 15.61 -2.07 -8.68
CA GLU A 149 16.43 -2.89 -7.78
C GLU A 149 15.70 -4.17 -7.31
N HIS A 150 14.41 -4.06 -6.94
CA HIS A 150 13.58 -5.20 -6.55
C HIS A 150 13.51 -6.26 -7.66
N TYR A 151 13.21 -5.84 -8.90
CA TYR A 151 13.06 -6.76 -10.02
C TYR A 151 14.40 -7.36 -10.44
N GLN A 152 15.49 -6.60 -10.42
CA GLN A 152 16.82 -7.10 -10.75
C GLN A 152 17.28 -8.19 -9.77
N LEU A 153 17.07 -7.99 -8.45
CA LEU A 153 17.38 -9.01 -7.44
C LEU A 153 16.60 -10.31 -7.67
N LYS A 154 15.31 -10.22 -8.04
CA LYS A 154 14.49 -11.40 -8.33
C LYS A 154 14.96 -12.16 -9.57
N MET A 155 15.41 -11.47 -10.61
CA MET A 155 15.92 -12.10 -11.84
C MET A 155 17.23 -12.86 -11.56
N VAL A 156 18.15 -12.26 -10.80
CA VAL A 156 19.41 -12.93 -10.41
C VAL A 156 19.13 -14.16 -9.55
N SER A 157 18.24 -14.05 -8.56
CA SER A 157 17.89 -15.19 -7.70
C SER A 157 17.20 -16.33 -8.46
N ALA A 158 16.46 -16.03 -9.53
CA ALA A 158 15.84 -17.06 -10.38
C ALA A 158 16.84 -17.74 -11.32
N CYS A 159 17.88 -17.03 -11.78
CA CYS A 159 18.93 -17.57 -12.65
C CYS A 159 19.96 -18.44 -11.91
N SER A 160 20.05 -18.36 -10.58
CA SER A 160 21.00 -19.18 -9.78
C SER A 160 20.47 -20.56 -9.39
N VAL A 161 19.31 -20.99 -9.91
CA VAL A 161 18.68 -22.29 -9.60
C VAL A 161 18.62 -23.21 -10.84
N VAL A 162 19.43 -22.93 -11.87
CA VAL A 162 19.61 -23.78 -13.06
C VAL A 162 21.02 -24.33 -13.14
#